data_AF-A0A9X3SY51-F1
#
_entry.id   AF-A0A9X3SY51-F1
#
_cell.length_a   1.000
_cell.length_b   1.000
_cell.length_c   1.000
_cell.angle_alpha   90.00
_cell.angle_beta   90.00
_cell.angle_gamma   90.00
#
_symmetry.space_group_name_H-M   'P 1'
#
loop_
_entity.id
_entity.type
_entity.pdbx_description
1 polymer ?
#
loop_
_entity_poly.entity_id
_entity_poly.type
_entity_poly.pdbx_seq_one_letter_code
_entity_poly.pdbx_strand_id
1 'polypeptide(L)'
;MTLYHVRWCPECAIVREKLGLLGIPYDDVVVPDLRPLRQEVFAVSGQYYVPVIKDDNTVLTETRDILEYLDAQYSETGDREGRGSR
;
A
#
# COMPACT_ATOMS: atom_id res chain seq x y z
N MET A 1 0.13 0.57 -8.23
CA MET A 1 0.52 0.42 -6.82
C MET A 1 0.42 -1.03 -6.36
N THR A 2 1.40 -1.50 -5.59
CA THR A 2 1.43 -2.86 -5.02
C THR A 2 1.61 -2.80 -3.51
N LEU A 3 0.81 -3.56 -2.75
CA LEU A 3 0.90 -3.70 -1.30
C LEU A 3 1.45 -5.09 -0.94
N TYR A 4 2.62 -5.12 -0.30
CA TYR A 4 3.18 -6.33 0.30
C TYR A 4 2.79 -6.42 1.76
N HIS A 5 2.09 -7.48 2.14
CA HIS A 5 1.54 -7.61 3.50
C HIS A 5 1.34 -9.06 3.93
N VAL A 6 0.99 -9.24 5.21
CA VAL A 6 0.49 -10.53 5.73
C VAL A 6 -0.94 -10.36 6.25
N ARG A 7 -1.77 -11.38 6.07
CA ARG A 7 -3.22 -11.27 6.31
C ARG A 7 -3.60 -10.92 7.74
N TRP A 8 -2.83 -11.39 8.73
CA TRP A 8 -3.11 -11.24 10.16
C TRP A 8 -2.52 -9.98 10.79
N CYS A 9 -1.69 -9.22 10.08
CA CYS A 9 -0.99 -8.07 10.65
C CYS A 9 -1.94 -6.87 10.81
N PRO A 10 -2.02 -6.27 12.01
CA PRO A 10 -2.91 -5.12 12.27
C PRO A 10 -2.48 -3.86 11.49
N GLU A 11 -1.18 -3.57 11.42
CA GLU A 11 -0.66 -2.43 10.66
C GLU A 11 -0.98 -2.56 9.16
N CYS A 12 -0.88 -3.77 8.62
CA CYS A 12 -1.29 -4.08 7.26
C CYS A 12 -2.80 -3.91 7.05
N ALA A 13 -3.63 -4.19 8.06
CA ALA A 13 -5.06 -3.97 7.97
C ALA A 13 -5.40 -2.47 7.87
N ILE A 14 -4.71 -1.61 8.63
CA ILE A 14 -4.89 -0.16 8.59
C ILE A 14 -4.59 0.40 7.18
N VAL A 15 -3.49 -0.05 6.57
CA VAL A 15 -3.13 0.37 5.20
C VAL A 15 -4.18 -0.10 4.19
N ARG A 16 -4.62 -1.36 4.25
CA ARG A 16 -5.67 -1.89 3.36
C ARG A 16 -6.99 -1.14 3.51
N GLU A 17 -7.39 -0.83 4.74
CA GLU A 17 -8.59 -0.04 5.02
C GLU A 17 -8.47 1.35 4.39
N LYS A 18 -7.33 2.04 4.57
CA LYS A 18 -7.11 3.35 3.96
C LYS A 18 -7.20 3.32 2.44
N LEU A 19 -6.60 2.32 1.81
CA LEU A 19 -6.68 2.12 0.35
C LEU A 19 -8.12 1.88 -0.11
N GLY A 20 -8.88 1.08 0.64
CA GLY A 20 -10.30 0.84 0.38
C GLY A 20 -11.16 2.10 0.55
N LEU A 21 -10.92 2.89 1.60
CA LEU A 21 -11.61 4.15 1.86
C LEU A 21 -11.37 5.18 0.75
N LEU A 22 -10.16 5.23 0.22
CA LEU A 22 -9.79 6.11 -0.90
C LEU A 22 -10.17 5.52 -2.28
N GLY A 23 -10.67 4.28 -2.33
CA GLY A 23 -11.04 3.62 -3.59
C GLY A 23 -9.86 3.37 -4.54
N ILE A 24 -8.64 3.27 -4.01
CA ILE A 24 -7.42 3.14 -4.82
C ILE A 24 -7.28 1.68 -5.29
N PRO A 25 -7.16 1.40 -6.60
CA PRO A 25 -6.84 0.07 -7.08
C PRO A 25 -5.37 -0.26 -6.77
N TYR A 26 -5.13 -1.45 -6.22
CA TYR A 26 -3.79 -1.94 -5.93
C TYR A 26 -3.67 -3.45 -6.11
N ASP A 27 -2.46 -3.90 -6.41
CA ASP A 27 -2.11 -5.32 -6.42
C ASP A 27 -1.78 -5.79 -5.00
N ASP A 28 -2.44 -6.85 -4.57
CA ASP A 28 -2.27 -7.47 -3.26
C ASP A 28 -1.23 -8.61 -3.34
N VAL A 29 -0.12 -8.47 -2.62
CA VAL A 29 0.91 -9.52 -2.50
C VAL A 29 1.00 -9.99 -1.06
N VAL A 30 0.38 -11.14 -0.79
CA VAL A 30 0.49 -11.81 0.51
C VAL A 30 1.82 -12.54 0.59
N VAL A 31 2.68 -12.11 1.51
CA VAL A 31 3.99 -12.73 1.71
C VAL A 31 3.96 -13.76 2.85
N PRO A 32 4.94 -14.68 2.93
CA PRO A 32 4.99 -15.66 4.02
C PRO A 32 5.11 -15.02 5.41
N ASP A 33 4.56 -15.67 6.42
CA ASP A 33 4.66 -15.22 7.82
C ASP A 33 6.10 -15.20 8.31
N LEU A 34 6.91 -16.17 7.87
CA LEU A 34 8.34 -16.23 8.15
C LEU A 34 9.07 -15.09 7.44
N ARG A 35 9.57 -14.12 8.21
CA ARG A 35 10.33 -12.96 7.72
C ARG A 35 11.47 -13.33 6.75
N PRO A 36 12.31 -14.34 7.01
CA PRO A 36 13.41 -14.68 6.10
C PRO A 36 12.96 -15.16 4.71
N LEU A 37 11.70 -15.58 4.57
CA LEU A 37 11.15 -16.05 3.30
C LEU A 37 10.54 -14.90 2.47
N ARG A 38 10.49 -13.67 3.00
CA ARG A 38 9.92 -12.50 2.32
C ARG A 38 10.92 -11.87 1.35
N GLN A 39 11.45 -12.67 0.42
CA GLN A 39 12.49 -12.24 -0.51
C GLN A 39 12.01 -11.11 -1.44
N GLU A 40 10.75 -11.12 -1.84
CA GLU A 40 10.16 -10.05 -2.67
C GLU A 40 10.13 -8.70 -1.94
N VAL A 41 9.79 -8.71 -0.64
CA VAL A 41 9.82 -7.50 0.20
C VAL A 41 11.24 -6.96 0.26
N PHE A 42 12.23 -7.84 0.46
CA PHE A 42 13.63 -7.43 0.51
C PHE A 42 14.13 -6.90 -0.83
N ALA A 43 13.74 -7.52 -1.95
CA ALA A 43 14.12 -7.07 -3.28
C ALA A 43 13.58 -5.66 -3.60
N VAL A 44 12.41 -5.31 -3.08
CA VAL A 44 11.77 -4.01 -3.31
C VAL A 44 12.22 -2.95 -2.31
N SER A 45 12.35 -3.30 -1.04
CA SER A 45 12.53 -2.34 0.07
C SER A 45 13.88 -2.41 0.79
N GLY A 46 14.69 -3.44 0.52
CA GLY A 46 15.93 -3.71 1.28
C GLY A 46 15.71 -4.28 2.68
N GLN A 47 14.46 -4.64 3.04
CA GLN A 47 14.13 -5.19 4.35
C GLN A 47 13.03 -6.27 4.29
N TYR A 48 12.75 -6.92 5.43
CA TYR A 48 11.78 -8.03 5.52
C TYR A 48 10.49 -7.68 6.29
N TYR A 49 10.31 -6.39 6.63
CA TYR A 49 9.17 -5.89 7.39
C TYR A 49 8.03 -5.51 6.46
N VAL A 50 6.80 -5.62 6.96
CA VAL A 50 5.56 -5.24 6.28
C VAL A 50 4.77 -4.35 7.23
N PRO A 51 3.89 -3.44 6.75
CA PRO A 51 3.50 -3.25 5.34
C PRO A 51 4.58 -2.57 4.48
N VAL A 52 4.59 -2.86 3.17
CA VAL A 52 5.38 -2.11 2.18
C VAL A 52 4.49 -1.77 0.99
N ILE A 53 4.50 -0.50 0.58
CA ILE A 53 3.90 -0.06 -0.68
C ILE A 53 5.00 0.22 -1.70
N LYS A 54 4.80 -0.30 -2.92
CA LYS A 54 5.53 0.12 -4.10
C LYS A 54 4.58 0.83 -5.05
N ASP A 55 4.90 2.07 -5.38
CA ASP A 55 4.16 2.87 -6.34
C ASP A 55 5.13 3.46 -7.37
N ASP A 56 5.19 2.85 -8.56
CA ASP A 56 6.20 3.11 -9.58
C ASP A 56 7.64 3.07 -9.02
N ASN A 57 8.26 4.25 -8.85
CA ASN A 57 9.61 4.43 -8.35
C ASN A 57 9.66 4.72 -6.83
N THR A 58 8.51 4.89 -6.19
CA THR A 58 8.37 5.19 -4.78
C THR A 58 8.20 3.89 -3.99
N VAL A 59 9.02 3.71 -2.94
CA VAL A 59 8.90 2.59 -2.00
C VAL A 59 8.72 3.16 -0.61
N LEU A 60 7.63 2.78 0.04
CA LEU A 60 7.28 3.23 1.39
C LEU A 60 7.19 2.01 2.30
N THR A 61 7.88 2.09 3.42
CA THR A 61 8.06 0.98 4.35
C THR A 61 7.48 1.22 5.73
N GLU A 62 7.32 2.49 6.11
CA GLU A 62 6.77 2.86 7.40
C GLU A 62 5.27 3.13 7.25
N THR A 63 4.48 2.50 8.12
CA THR A 63 3.01 2.63 8.09
C THR A 63 2.55 4.09 8.10
N ARG A 64 3.22 4.95 8.88
CA ARG A 64 2.88 6.37 8.94
C ARG A 64 3.11 7.08 7.60
N ASP A 65 4.29 6.89 7.02
CA ASP A 65 4.67 7.50 5.74
C ASP A 65 3.76 7.02 4.60
N ILE A 66 3.37 5.73 4.65
CA ILE A 66 2.38 5.15 3.74
C ILE A 66 1.06 5.92 3.86
N LEU A 67 0.50 6.06 5.07
CA LEU A 67 -0.79 6.73 5.25
C LEU A 67 -0.74 8.21 4.83
N GLU A 68 0.33 8.92 5.21
CA GLU A 68 0.54 10.32 4.83
C GLU A 68 0.68 10.48 3.30
N TYR A 69 1.39 9.56 2.62
CA TYR A 69 1.49 9.55 1.15
C TYR A 69 0.13 9.32 0.49
N LEU A 70 -0.63 8.33 0.97
CA LEU A 70 -1.95 8.01 0.43
C LEU A 70 -2.92 9.19 0.57
N ASP A 71 -2.91 9.86 1.72
CA ASP A 71 -3.69 11.08 1.91
C ASP A 71 -3.21 12.19 0.98
N ALA A 72 -1.91 12.46 0.92
CA ALA A 72 -1.39 13.56 0.11
C ALA A 72 -1.62 13.39 -1.39
N GLN A 73 -1.50 12.17 -1.93
CA GLN A 73 -1.61 11.91 -3.37
C GLN A 73 -3.04 11.60 -3.83
N TYR A 74 -3.89 11.06 -2.96
CA TYR A 74 -5.17 10.49 -3.40
C TYR A 74 -6.40 11.01 -2.66
N SER A 75 -6.26 11.79 -1.58
CA SER A 75 -7.43 12.35 -0.87
C SER A 75 -8.24 13.36 -1.69
N GLU A 76 -7.68 13.93 -2.77
CA GLU A 76 -8.38 14.89 -3.66
C GLU A 76 -8.85 14.28 -4.99
N THR A 77 -8.56 12.99 -5.25
CA THR A 77 -8.82 12.37 -6.56
C THR A 77 -10.24 11.79 -6.67
N GLY A 78 -10.97 11.69 -5.56
CA GLY A 78 -12.35 11.18 -5.52
C GLY A 78 -13.42 12.02 -6.25
N ASP A 79 -13.10 13.26 -6.66
CA ASP A 79 -14.07 14.18 -7.26
C ASP A 79 -13.82 14.55 -8.74
N ARG A 80 -12.79 14.01 -9.40
CA ARG A 80 -12.45 14.38 -10.79
C ARG A 80 -12.86 13.40 -11.88
N GLU A 81 -13.39 12.21 -11.55
CA GLU A 81 -13.92 11.25 -12.54
C GLU A 81 -15.45 11.08 -12.51
N GLY A 82 -16.18 12.15 -12.14
CA GLY A 82 -17.65 12.18 -12.21
C GLY A 82 -18.25 13.32 -13.03
N ARG A 83 -17.43 14.25 -13.58
CA ARG A 83 -17.93 15.43 -14.30
C ARG A 83 -17.69 15.29 -15.80
N GLY A 84 -18.28 14.25 -16.38
CA GLY A 84 -18.21 13.95 -17.80
C GLY A 84 -19.46 13.26 -18.31
N SER A 85 -20.59 13.95 -18.36
CA SER A 85 -21.48 14.01 -19.54
C SER A 85 -22.73 14.83 -19.26
N ARG A 86 -23.00 15.72 -20.23
CA ARG A 86 -24.23 16.46 -20.54
C ARG A 86 -25.55 15.86 -20.05
#